data_AF-A0A8H4AMF1-F1
#
_entry.id   AF-A0A8H4AMF1-F1
#
_cell.length_a   1.000
_cell.length_b   1.000
_cell.length_c   1.000
_cell.angle_alpha   90.00
_cell.angle_beta   90.00
_cell.angle_gamma   90.00
#
_symmetry.space_group_name_H-M   'P 1'
#
loop_
_entity.id
_entity.type
_entity.pdbx_description
1 polymer ?
#
loop_
_entity_poly.entity_id
_entity_poly.type
_entity_poly.pdbx_seq_one_letter_code
_entity_poly.pdbx_strand_id
1 'polypeptide(L)'
;MHKIYGDIYEVYMCNERCIWICRGDLCEAIYNSPNKFLFRTTPNNGLDELNATLEGLSFNRNWELWKFNRKLVTKSLTSQKFLRDALEYIQVVWEEMEGYLKEYETLEDDDNGKILDFSKWISTWSTDMTLFLITNQNAFSLANYNSTISQNSLLLQNAPKSILKSPGAFIENTIAYLESWIFFAFTPKFVRMLPGFKERVKSFYDKGNSLRRDIKEIIQKRRKEIEIMDNNIVKEKDIERMKNQDSDDEYDDSQTGFCSDLLTTILTMNANRSINKDTEYNEDNVHSKYMTDDNITGLLIEVVGGGVETVMLKALSSFLFL
;
A
#
# COMPACT_ATOMS: atom_id res chain seq x y z
N MET A 1 31.98 -5.99 -7.46
CA MET A 1 32.59 -5.38 -6.26
C MET A 1 32.96 -6.44 -5.22
N HIS A 2 32.01 -7.16 -4.61
CA HIS A 2 32.30 -8.23 -3.64
C HIS A 2 33.36 -9.26 -4.10
N LYS A 3 33.26 -9.78 -5.33
CA LYS A 3 34.26 -10.72 -5.89
C LYS A 3 35.70 -10.17 -5.95
N ILE A 4 35.87 -8.85 -5.93
CA ILE A 4 37.17 -8.17 -6.08
C ILE A 4 37.66 -7.64 -4.73
N TYR A 5 36.76 -7.06 -3.92
CA TYR A 5 37.10 -6.35 -2.68
C TYR A 5 36.74 -7.13 -1.40
N GLY A 6 36.19 -8.33 -1.53
CA GLY A 6 35.80 -9.19 -0.40
C GLY A 6 34.40 -8.92 0.13
N ASP A 7 34.12 -9.42 1.35
CA ASP A 7 32.77 -9.43 1.94
C ASP A 7 32.39 -8.11 2.61
N ILE A 8 33.37 -7.23 2.86
CA ILE A 8 33.18 -5.89 3.39
C ILE A 8 34.04 -4.95 2.57
N TYR A 9 33.43 -3.93 1.99
CA TYR A 9 34.16 -2.91 1.26
C TYR A 9 33.47 -1.56 1.37
N GLU A 10 34.23 -0.52 1.09
CA GLU A 10 33.78 0.86 1.15
C GLU A 10 33.66 1.44 -0.25
N VAL A 11 32.59 2.18 -0.50
CA VAL A 11 32.42 2.98 -1.71
C VAL A 11 31.98 4.39 -1.33
N TYR A 12 32.44 5.37 -2.10
CA TYR A 12 31.96 6.73 -2.00
C TYR A 12 30.87 6.95 -3.05
N MET A 13 29.63 7.16 -2.60
CA MET A 13 28.52 7.56 -3.46
C MET A 13 28.35 9.07 -3.31
N CYS A 14 28.83 9.81 -4.32
CA CYS A 14 29.02 11.27 -4.23
C CYS A 14 29.91 11.65 -3.04
N ASN A 15 29.38 12.39 -2.07
CA ASN A 15 30.08 12.81 -0.85
C ASN A 15 29.79 11.89 0.35
N GLU A 16 29.03 10.80 0.17
CA GLU A 16 28.67 9.88 1.23
C GLU A 16 29.54 8.63 1.21
N ARG A 17 30.06 8.28 2.39
CA ARG A 17 30.76 7.03 2.64
C ARG A 17 29.75 5.92 2.87
N CYS A 18 29.77 4.89 2.04
CA CYS A 18 28.90 3.73 2.16
C CYS A 18 29.74 2.47 2.41
N ILE A 19 29.42 1.76 3.49
CA ILE A 19 30.02 0.45 3.79
C ILE A 19 29.06 -0.61 3.26
N TRP A 20 29.55 -1.46 2.37
CA TRP A 20 28.80 -2.56 1.78
C TRP A 20 29.23 -3.86 2.44
N ILE A 21 28.24 -4.66 2.84
CA ILE A 21 28.44 -5.90 3.59
C ILE A 21 27.73 -7.01 2.84
N CYS A 22 28.46 -8.07 2.55
CA CYS A 22 27.98 -9.26 1.83
C CYS A 22 28.09 -10.54 2.67
N ARG A 23 28.55 -10.43 3.93
CA ARG A 23 28.67 -11.56 4.87
C ARG A 23 27.42 -11.70 5.73
N GLY A 24 26.80 -12.88 5.73
CA GLY A 24 25.52 -13.12 6.40
C GLY A 24 25.54 -12.88 7.91
N ASP A 25 26.59 -13.31 8.60
CA ASP A 25 26.80 -13.13 10.04
C ASP A 25 26.88 -11.64 10.43
N LEU A 26 27.51 -10.80 9.60
CA LEU A 26 27.60 -9.36 9.84
C LEU A 26 26.28 -8.66 9.55
N CYS A 27 25.58 -9.06 8.49
CA CYS A 27 24.23 -8.58 8.23
C CYS A 27 23.30 -8.90 9.41
N GLU A 28 23.34 -10.14 9.91
CA GLU A 28 22.58 -10.55 11.08
C GLU A 28 22.94 -9.74 12.33
N ALA A 29 24.23 -9.52 12.59
CA ALA A 29 24.68 -8.68 13.70
C ALA A 29 24.13 -7.24 13.61
N ILE A 30 24.01 -6.68 12.40
CA ILE A 30 23.42 -5.35 12.16
C ILE A 30 21.90 -5.37 12.41
N TYR A 31 21.18 -6.34 11.85
CA TYR A 31 19.73 -6.45 12.03
C TYR A 31 19.33 -6.75 13.49
N ASN A 32 20.15 -7.51 14.21
CA ASN A 32 19.95 -7.84 15.61
C ASN A 32 20.55 -6.82 16.59
N SER A 33 21.12 -5.71 16.10
CA SER A 33 21.65 -4.64 16.96
C SER A 33 20.56 -3.61 17.29
N PRO A 34 19.83 -3.74 18.42
CA PRO A 34 18.80 -2.78 18.77
C PRO A 34 19.39 -1.38 18.85
N ASN A 35 18.67 -0.41 18.29
CA ASN A 35 18.94 1.02 18.39
C ASN A 35 20.24 1.55 17.73
N LYS A 36 21.01 0.73 17.00
CA LYS A 36 22.24 1.20 16.31
C LYS A 36 22.02 1.56 14.84
N PHE A 37 21.19 0.81 14.13
CA PHE A 37 20.98 0.94 12.69
C PHE A 37 19.49 1.10 12.37
N LEU A 38 18.84 2.06 13.03
CA LEU A 38 17.38 2.26 12.95
C LEU A 38 16.91 2.87 11.62
N PHE A 39 17.75 3.69 10.98
CA PHE A 39 17.38 4.40 9.77
C PHE A 39 17.86 3.67 8.51
N ARG A 40 16.99 3.62 7.50
CA ARG A 40 17.30 2.99 6.19
C ARG A 40 18.20 3.84 5.30
N THR A 41 18.28 5.14 5.58
CA THR A 41 19.07 6.09 4.79
C THR A 41 19.66 7.19 5.67
N THR A 42 20.83 7.67 5.27
CA THR A 42 21.40 8.97 5.63
C THR A 42 20.50 10.12 5.15
N PRO A 43 20.69 11.37 5.63
CA PRO A 43 19.99 12.53 5.09
C PRO A 43 20.08 12.58 3.55
N ASN A 44 18.94 12.55 2.88
CA ASN A 44 18.90 12.49 1.42
C ASN A 44 17.90 13.52 0.89
N ASN A 45 18.44 14.65 0.40
CA ASN A 45 17.64 15.76 -0.11
C ASN A 45 16.67 15.34 -1.22
N GLY A 46 17.03 14.34 -2.04
CA GLY A 46 16.16 13.85 -3.10
C GLY A 46 14.93 13.12 -2.54
N LEU A 47 15.12 12.26 -1.54
CA LEU A 47 14.01 11.58 -0.85
C LEU A 47 13.19 12.56 -0.01
N ASP A 48 13.83 13.58 0.59
CA ASP A 48 13.16 14.66 1.31
C ASP A 48 12.22 15.44 0.36
N GLU A 49 12.65 15.72 -0.88
CA GLU A 49 11.83 16.39 -1.91
C GLU A 49 10.56 15.63 -2.31
N LEU A 50 10.50 14.31 -2.05
CA LEU A 50 9.36 13.44 -2.32
C LEU A 50 8.53 13.13 -1.05
N ASN A 51 8.89 13.73 0.09
CA ASN A 51 8.37 13.42 1.43
C ASN A 51 8.62 11.97 1.90
N ALA A 52 9.46 11.19 1.22
CA ALA A 52 9.71 9.78 1.54
C ALA A 52 10.43 9.59 2.90
N THR A 53 11.11 10.63 3.38
CA THR A 53 11.78 10.64 4.69
C THR A 53 10.91 11.16 5.83
N LEU A 54 9.73 11.70 5.52
CA LEU A 54 8.83 12.34 6.50
C LEU A 54 7.53 11.56 6.71
N GLU A 55 7.13 10.72 5.75
CA GLU A 55 5.89 9.96 5.75
C GLU A 55 6.17 8.45 5.60
N GLY A 56 5.13 7.63 5.78
CA GLY A 56 5.21 6.19 5.51
C GLY A 56 6.13 5.39 6.44
N LEU A 57 6.79 4.36 5.90
CA LEU A 57 7.55 3.33 6.64
C LEU A 57 8.97 3.11 6.11
N SER A 58 9.18 3.27 4.82
CA SER A 58 10.37 2.77 4.14
C SER A 58 11.58 3.63 4.46
N PHE A 59 11.52 4.92 4.09
CA PHE A 59 12.61 5.86 4.34
C PHE A 59 12.31 6.85 5.47
N ASN A 60 11.18 6.71 6.16
CA ASN A 60 10.76 7.60 7.22
C ASN A 60 11.84 7.72 8.33
N ARG A 61 12.35 8.94 8.51
CA ARG A 61 13.39 9.29 9.49
C ARG A 61 12.79 9.92 10.75
N ASN A 62 11.49 10.20 10.77
CA ASN A 62 10.79 10.54 12.00
C ASN A 62 10.52 9.26 12.79
N TRP A 63 11.38 8.97 13.76
CA TRP A 63 11.34 7.74 14.55
C TRP A 63 9.99 7.49 15.23
N GLU A 64 9.38 8.53 15.81
CA GLU A 64 8.10 8.39 16.53
C GLU A 64 6.96 8.07 15.58
N LEU A 65 6.89 8.78 14.44
CA LEU A 65 5.89 8.52 13.42
C LEU A 65 6.10 7.14 12.78
N TRP A 66 7.35 6.78 12.45
CA TRP A 66 7.69 5.46 11.92
C TRP A 66 7.28 4.34 12.87
N LYS A 67 7.62 4.45 14.16
CA LYS A 67 7.30 3.45 15.19
C LYS A 67 5.80 3.29 15.32
N PHE A 68 5.05 4.39 15.30
CA PHE A 68 3.60 4.37 15.32
C PHE A 68 3.01 3.69 14.08
N ASN A 69 3.39 4.14 12.88
CA ASN A 69 2.95 3.57 11.62
C ASN A 69 3.25 2.07 11.55
N ARG A 70 4.45 1.66 11.96
CA ARG A 70 4.88 0.26 11.95
C ARG A 70 4.03 -0.58 12.89
N LYS A 71 3.77 -0.10 14.11
CA LYS A 71 2.90 -0.79 15.06
C LYS A 71 1.48 -0.95 14.52
N LEU A 72 0.96 0.10 13.88
CA LEU A 72 -0.39 0.12 13.34
C LEU A 72 -0.55 -0.85 12.17
N VAL A 73 0.35 -0.79 11.18
CA VAL A 73 0.35 -1.71 10.04
C VAL A 73 0.55 -3.15 10.52
N THR A 74 1.51 -3.39 11.42
CA THR A 74 1.75 -4.74 11.95
C THR A 74 0.50 -5.28 12.65
N LYS A 75 -0.09 -4.51 13.59
CA LYS A 75 -1.29 -4.94 14.33
C LYS A 75 -2.45 -5.28 13.40
N SER A 76 -2.64 -4.49 12.35
CA SER A 76 -3.73 -4.68 11.38
C SER A 76 -3.51 -5.97 10.59
N LEU A 77 -2.33 -6.12 9.97
CA LEU A 77 -1.98 -7.24 9.10
C LEU A 77 -1.81 -8.57 9.85
N THR A 78 -1.52 -8.55 11.15
CA THR A 78 -1.39 -9.76 11.97
C THR A 78 -2.66 -10.10 12.75
N SER A 79 -3.75 -9.34 12.59
CA SER A 79 -5.00 -9.66 13.27
C SER A 79 -5.62 -10.93 12.68
N GLN A 80 -6.16 -11.81 13.53
CA GLN A 80 -6.76 -13.07 13.06
C GLN A 80 -7.93 -12.84 12.10
N LYS A 81 -8.72 -11.78 12.35
CA LYS A 81 -9.83 -11.38 11.49
C LYS A 81 -9.32 -11.00 10.10
N PHE A 82 -8.32 -10.12 10.01
CA PHE A 82 -7.69 -9.76 8.74
C PHE A 82 -7.13 -10.98 8.01
N LEU A 83 -6.37 -11.84 8.69
CA LEU A 83 -5.73 -12.99 8.05
C LEU A 83 -6.75 -13.99 7.47
N ARG A 84 -7.87 -14.22 8.16
CA ARG A 84 -8.95 -15.08 7.66
C ARG A 84 -9.63 -14.46 6.45
N ASP A 85 -10.06 -13.20 6.57
CA ASP A 85 -10.75 -12.50 5.48
C ASP A 85 -9.84 -12.35 4.24
N ALA A 86 -8.54 -12.13 4.46
CA ALA A 86 -7.53 -12.07 3.40
C ALA A 86 -7.38 -13.41 2.68
N LEU A 87 -7.36 -14.53 3.41
CA LEU A 87 -7.24 -15.87 2.82
C LEU A 87 -8.45 -16.20 1.93
N GLU A 88 -9.66 -15.96 2.43
CA GLU A 88 -10.90 -16.18 1.69
C GLU A 88 -10.92 -15.34 0.40
N TYR A 89 -10.54 -14.07 0.49
CA TYR A 89 -10.52 -13.20 -0.67
C TYR A 89 -9.44 -13.57 -1.70
N ILE A 90 -8.22 -13.93 -1.24
CA ILE A 90 -7.15 -14.35 -2.14
C ILE A 90 -7.58 -15.57 -2.97
N GLN A 91 -8.33 -16.52 -2.39
CA GLN A 91 -8.86 -17.67 -3.13
C GLN A 91 -9.82 -17.23 -4.24
N VAL A 92 -10.75 -16.31 -3.95
CA VAL A 92 -11.70 -15.79 -4.94
C VAL A 92 -10.99 -15.10 -6.10
N VAL A 93 -10.04 -14.20 -5.80
CA VAL A 93 -9.30 -13.48 -6.85
C VAL A 93 -8.39 -14.43 -7.65
N TRP A 94 -7.87 -15.47 -7.01
CA TRP A 94 -7.10 -16.51 -7.70
C TRP A 94 -7.97 -17.31 -8.68
N GLU A 95 -9.17 -17.73 -8.28
CA GLU A 95 -10.11 -18.41 -9.16
C GLU A 95 -10.56 -17.53 -10.33
N GLU A 96 -10.82 -16.25 -10.09
CA GLU A 96 -11.11 -15.26 -11.14
C GLU A 96 -9.95 -15.16 -12.14
N MET A 97 -8.74 -15.05 -11.61
CA MET A 97 -7.50 -14.98 -12.39
C MET A 97 -7.29 -16.23 -13.26
N GLU A 98 -7.47 -17.43 -12.70
CA GLU A 98 -7.37 -18.69 -13.44
C GLU A 98 -8.45 -18.80 -14.51
N GLY A 99 -9.66 -18.33 -14.22
CA GLY A 99 -10.75 -18.25 -15.18
C GLY A 99 -10.35 -17.45 -16.42
N TYR A 100 -9.73 -16.28 -16.23
CA TYR A 100 -9.22 -15.50 -17.34
C TYR A 100 -8.10 -16.19 -18.10
N LEU A 101 -7.14 -16.84 -17.42
CA LEU A 101 -6.07 -17.58 -18.11
C LEU A 101 -6.61 -18.71 -18.99
N LYS A 102 -7.64 -19.44 -18.54
CA LYS A 102 -8.28 -20.50 -19.35
C LYS A 102 -8.91 -19.95 -20.63
N GLU A 103 -9.44 -18.72 -20.61
CA GLU A 103 -9.93 -18.08 -21.83
C GLU A 103 -8.80 -17.88 -22.86
N TYR A 104 -7.57 -17.59 -22.44
CA TYR A 104 -6.42 -17.46 -23.35
C TYR A 104 -6.02 -18.79 -24.00
N GLU A 105 -6.03 -19.89 -23.25
CA GLU A 105 -5.73 -21.23 -23.78
C GLU A 105 -6.69 -21.61 -24.92
N THR A 106 -7.96 -21.20 -24.82
CA THR A 106 -8.97 -21.49 -25.85
C THR A 106 -8.87 -20.61 -27.12
N LEU A 107 -8.01 -19.60 -27.13
CA LEU A 107 -7.83 -18.67 -28.26
C LEU A 107 -6.72 -19.09 -29.25
N GLU A 108 -6.04 -20.22 -29.03
CA GLU A 108 -4.90 -20.68 -29.83
C GLU A 108 -5.25 -21.18 -31.26
N ASP A 109 -6.53 -21.37 -31.61
CA ASP A 109 -6.94 -21.92 -32.92
C ASP A 109 -6.99 -20.88 -34.07
N ASP A 110 -6.82 -19.59 -33.81
CA ASP A 110 -6.70 -18.56 -34.84
C ASP A 110 -5.26 -18.03 -34.89
N ASP A 111 -4.65 -18.02 -36.08
CA ASP A 111 -3.27 -17.56 -36.41
C ASP A 111 -2.92 -16.11 -35.98
N ASN A 112 -3.81 -15.43 -35.25
CA ASN A 112 -3.64 -14.12 -34.61
C ASN A 112 -3.51 -14.22 -33.07
N GLY A 113 -2.99 -15.34 -32.54
CA GLY A 113 -2.82 -15.60 -31.11
C GLY A 113 -2.44 -14.34 -30.33
N LYS A 114 -3.38 -13.84 -29.51
CA LYS A 114 -3.18 -12.59 -28.79
C LYS A 114 -2.10 -12.80 -27.73
N ILE A 115 -0.96 -12.14 -27.91
CA ILE A 115 0.14 -12.19 -26.95
C ILE A 115 -0.32 -11.53 -25.64
N LEU A 116 -0.42 -12.33 -24.58
CA LEU A 116 -0.67 -11.84 -23.23
C LEU A 116 0.52 -11.00 -22.76
N ASP A 117 0.30 -9.71 -22.49
CA ASP A 117 1.28 -8.89 -21.79
C ASP A 117 1.26 -9.25 -20.30
N PHE A 118 2.03 -10.29 -19.96
CA PHE A 118 2.03 -10.87 -18.62
C PHE A 118 2.42 -9.84 -17.54
N SER A 119 3.27 -8.85 -17.86
CA SER A 119 3.62 -7.77 -16.94
C SER A 119 2.43 -6.87 -16.63
N LYS A 120 1.67 -6.45 -17.65
CA LYS A 120 0.43 -5.68 -17.42
C LYS A 120 -0.60 -6.51 -16.70
N TRP A 121 -0.79 -7.76 -17.10
CA TRP A 121 -1.77 -8.64 -16.49
C TRP A 121 -1.49 -8.87 -14.99
N ILE A 122 -0.26 -9.25 -14.61
CA ILE A 122 0.07 -9.49 -13.21
C ILE A 122 0.03 -8.20 -12.36
N SER A 123 0.37 -7.04 -12.94
CA SER A 123 0.23 -5.75 -12.24
C SER A 123 -1.24 -5.40 -11.96
N THR A 124 -2.16 -5.72 -12.88
CA THR A 124 -3.60 -5.53 -12.65
C THR A 124 -4.15 -6.46 -11.58
N TRP A 125 -3.77 -7.74 -11.59
CA TRP A 125 -4.15 -8.72 -10.56
C TRP A 125 -3.62 -8.32 -9.17
N SER A 126 -2.32 -8.02 -9.07
CA SER A 126 -1.69 -7.62 -7.80
C SER A 126 -2.28 -6.32 -7.24
N THR A 127 -2.74 -5.41 -8.11
CA THR A 127 -3.43 -4.17 -7.72
C THR A 127 -4.81 -4.44 -7.14
N ASP A 128 -5.62 -5.28 -7.78
CA ASP A 128 -6.94 -5.65 -7.25
C ASP A 128 -6.80 -6.34 -5.89
N MET A 129 -5.89 -7.31 -5.79
CA MET A 129 -5.60 -8.00 -4.54
C MET A 129 -5.17 -7.02 -3.44
N THR A 130 -4.17 -6.17 -3.73
CA THR A 130 -3.59 -5.25 -2.76
C THR A 130 -4.59 -4.20 -2.29
N LEU A 131 -5.32 -3.58 -3.22
CA LEU A 131 -6.30 -2.54 -2.88
C LEU A 131 -7.44 -3.12 -2.04
N PHE A 132 -7.93 -4.31 -2.35
CA PHE A 132 -8.95 -4.93 -1.54
C PHE A 132 -8.46 -5.23 -0.13
N LEU A 133 -7.28 -5.85 0.03
CA LEU A 133 -6.75 -6.15 1.37
C LEU A 133 -6.56 -4.88 2.22
N ILE A 134 -6.13 -3.78 1.59
CA ILE A 134 -5.85 -2.54 2.31
C ILE A 134 -7.10 -1.72 2.58
N THR A 135 -8.05 -1.72 1.65
CA THR A 135 -9.16 -0.77 1.62
C THR A 135 -10.53 -1.41 1.63
N ASN A 136 -10.63 -2.75 1.56
CA ASN A 136 -11.85 -3.53 1.32
C ASN A 136 -12.68 -3.01 0.14
N GLN A 137 -12.00 -2.57 -0.93
CA GLN A 137 -12.63 -2.08 -2.16
C GLN A 137 -11.93 -2.67 -3.39
N ASN A 138 -12.72 -3.09 -4.36
CA ASN A 138 -12.23 -3.68 -5.60
C ASN A 138 -11.97 -2.60 -6.67
N ALA A 139 -10.83 -2.70 -7.36
CA ALA A 139 -10.52 -1.86 -8.50
C ALA A 139 -10.93 -2.49 -9.86
N PHE A 140 -11.21 -3.80 -9.89
CA PHE A 140 -11.58 -4.56 -11.10
C PHE A 140 -10.62 -4.33 -12.28
N SER A 141 -9.35 -4.09 -11.98
CA SER A 141 -8.29 -3.80 -12.93
C SER A 141 -8.05 -4.99 -13.85
N LEU A 142 -8.05 -6.21 -13.30
CA LEU A 142 -7.81 -7.45 -14.04
C LEU A 142 -8.98 -7.76 -14.99
N ALA A 143 -10.21 -7.68 -14.48
CA ALA A 143 -11.42 -7.84 -15.27
C ALA A 143 -11.45 -6.83 -16.44
N ASN A 144 -11.16 -5.56 -16.17
CA ASN A 144 -11.09 -4.51 -17.19
C ASN A 144 -10.00 -4.83 -18.24
N TYR A 145 -8.81 -5.24 -17.81
CA TYR A 145 -7.72 -5.60 -18.72
C TYR A 145 -8.12 -6.77 -19.64
N ASN A 146 -8.64 -7.87 -19.07
CA ASN A 146 -9.05 -9.03 -19.86
C ASN A 146 -10.21 -8.72 -20.81
N SER A 147 -11.13 -7.83 -20.43
CA SER A 147 -12.22 -7.39 -21.31
C SER A 147 -11.75 -6.66 -22.59
N THR A 148 -10.56 -6.07 -22.57
CA THR A 148 -9.96 -5.48 -23.78
C THR A 148 -9.40 -6.53 -24.73
N ILE A 149 -9.21 -7.75 -24.22
CA ILE A 149 -8.52 -8.84 -24.90
C ILE A 149 -9.49 -9.92 -25.33
N SER A 150 -10.38 -10.40 -24.46
CA SER A 150 -11.51 -11.23 -24.88
C SER A 150 -12.61 -10.32 -25.42
N GLN A 151 -13.08 -10.52 -26.65
CA GLN A 151 -14.21 -9.76 -27.21
C GLN A 151 -15.55 -10.08 -26.49
N ASN A 152 -15.49 -10.70 -25.31
CA ASN A 152 -16.61 -11.22 -24.55
C ASN A 152 -17.30 -10.07 -23.79
N SER A 153 -18.29 -9.47 -24.45
CA SER A 153 -19.02 -8.28 -24.00
C SER A 153 -19.88 -8.47 -22.74
N LEU A 154 -20.13 -9.71 -22.32
CA LEU A 154 -20.95 -10.02 -21.14
C LEU A 154 -20.26 -9.67 -19.80
N LEU A 155 -18.93 -9.78 -19.73
CA LEU A 155 -18.16 -9.33 -18.56
C LEU A 155 -18.07 -7.80 -18.48
N LEU A 156 -18.05 -7.12 -19.62
CA LEU A 156 -18.05 -5.66 -19.77
C LEU A 156 -19.37 -5.01 -19.34
N GLN A 157 -20.51 -5.64 -19.66
CA GLN A 157 -21.83 -5.05 -19.38
C GLN A 157 -22.24 -5.08 -17.90
N ASN A 158 -21.62 -5.94 -17.09
CA ASN A 158 -21.90 -6.09 -15.66
C ASN A 158 -20.69 -5.78 -14.75
N ALA A 159 -19.60 -5.23 -15.31
CA ALA A 159 -18.39 -4.92 -14.55
C ALA A 159 -18.73 -3.94 -13.39
N PRO A 160 -18.48 -4.30 -12.13
CA PRO A 160 -18.86 -3.44 -11.02
C PRO A 160 -18.03 -2.16 -11.05
N LYS A 161 -18.59 -1.07 -10.51
CA LYS A 161 -17.89 0.23 -10.50
C LYS A 161 -16.61 0.13 -9.67
N SER A 162 -15.48 0.32 -10.34
CA SER A 162 -14.17 0.46 -9.70
C SER A 162 -14.18 1.63 -8.72
N ILE A 163 -13.44 1.49 -7.61
CA ILE A 163 -13.10 2.62 -6.74
C ILE A 163 -12.21 3.64 -7.46
N LEU A 164 -11.43 3.21 -8.44
CA LEU A 164 -10.52 4.07 -9.18
C LEU A 164 -11.22 4.61 -10.43
N LYS A 165 -11.06 5.91 -10.69
CA LYS A 165 -11.50 6.53 -11.94
C LYS A 165 -10.78 5.95 -13.16
N SER A 166 -9.50 5.62 -12.99
CA SER A 166 -8.67 5.00 -14.00
C SER A 166 -7.69 4.02 -13.34
N PRO A 167 -8.03 2.71 -13.28
CA PRO A 167 -7.16 1.70 -12.69
C PRO A 167 -5.78 1.63 -13.37
N GLY A 168 -5.73 1.71 -14.70
CA GLY A 168 -4.46 1.70 -15.44
C GLY A 168 -3.55 2.88 -15.07
N ALA A 169 -4.09 4.10 -14.97
CA ALA A 169 -3.31 5.27 -14.56
C ALA A 169 -2.85 5.15 -13.10
N PHE A 170 -3.67 4.59 -12.22
CA PHE A 170 -3.28 4.34 -10.83
C PHE A 170 -2.08 3.39 -10.72
N ILE A 171 -2.08 2.30 -11.49
CA ILE A 171 -0.97 1.34 -11.54
C ILE A 171 0.30 2.02 -12.06
N GLU A 172 0.20 2.73 -13.19
CA GLU A 172 1.33 3.46 -13.78
C GLU A 172 1.89 4.52 -12.83
N ASN A 173 1.02 5.26 -12.14
CA ASN A 173 1.41 6.28 -11.17
C ASN A 173 2.07 5.66 -9.93
N THR A 174 1.61 4.48 -9.49
CA THR A 174 2.19 3.73 -8.37
C THR A 174 3.62 3.29 -8.70
N ILE A 175 3.83 2.66 -9.85
CA ILE A 175 5.16 2.24 -10.32
C ILE A 175 6.07 3.46 -10.47
N ALA A 176 5.60 4.52 -11.13
CA ALA A 176 6.39 5.73 -11.31
C ALA A 176 6.75 6.42 -9.98
N TYR A 177 5.88 6.34 -8.97
CA TYR A 177 6.18 6.86 -7.64
C TYR A 177 7.34 6.11 -6.99
N LEU A 178 7.37 4.77 -7.07
CA LEU A 178 8.46 3.97 -6.52
C LEU A 178 9.77 4.16 -7.30
N GLU A 179 9.70 4.21 -8.63
CA GLU A 179 10.86 4.54 -9.47
C GLU A 179 11.42 5.94 -9.15
N SER A 180 10.54 6.90 -8.81
CA SER A 180 10.96 8.25 -8.46
C SER A 180 11.85 8.25 -7.21
N TRP A 181 11.64 7.34 -6.25
CA TRP A 181 12.50 7.26 -5.07
C TRP A 181 13.92 6.88 -5.43
N ILE A 182 14.12 5.86 -6.27
CA ILE A 182 15.44 5.44 -6.73
C ILE A 182 16.07 6.59 -7.53
N PHE A 183 15.33 7.20 -8.45
CA PHE A 183 15.83 8.30 -9.26
C PHE A 183 16.28 9.49 -8.40
N PHE A 184 15.46 9.95 -7.45
CA PHE A 184 15.79 11.08 -6.60
C PHE A 184 16.87 10.76 -5.56
N ALA A 185 16.92 9.54 -5.03
CA ALA A 185 17.93 9.13 -4.05
C ALA A 185 19.35 9.16 -4.62
N PHE A 186 19.51 8.76 -5.88
CA PHE A 186 20.82 8.61 -6.52
C PHE A 186 21.18 9.70 -7.53
N THR A 187 20.22 10.54 -7.97
CA THR A 187 20.49 11.60 -8.95
C THR A 187 20.68 12.96 -8.26
N PRO A 188 21.90 13.54 -8.31
CA PRO A 188 22.16 14.85 -7.72
C PRO A 188 21.24 15.94 -8.26
N LYS A 189 20.88 16.90 -7.39
CA LYS A 189 19.94 17.98 -7.74
C LYS A 189 20.33 18.75 -9.00
N PHE A 190 21.63 19.00 -9.22
CA PHE A 190 22.09 19.72 -10.41
C PHE A 190 21.85 18.93 -11.71
N VAL A 191 21.99 17.60 -11.70
CA VAL A 191 21.70 16.74 -12.85
C VAL A 191 20.19 16.77 -13.14
N ARG A 192 19.35 16.75 -12.09
CA ARG A 192 17.89 16.82 -12.20
C ARG A 192 17.39 18.14 -12.84
N MET A 193 18.21 19.20 -12.85
CA MET A 193 17.88 20.49 -13.49
C MET A 193 18.27 20.57 -14.96
N LEU A 194 19.02 19.60 -15.50
CA LEU A 194 19.44 19.60 -16.90
C LEU A 194 18.27 19.31 -17.86
N PRO A 195 18.32 19.81 -19.12
CA PRO A 195 17.35 19.45 -20.15
C PRO A 195 17.29 17.93 -20.34
N GLY A 196 16.09 17.38 -20.51
CA GLY A 196 15.80 15.93 -20.53
C GLY A 196 15.47 15.37 -19.15
N PHE A 197 16.26 15.70 -18.13
CA PHE A 197 15.98 15.29 -16.75
C PHE A 197 14.84 16.09 -16.12
N LYS A 198 14.74 17.38 -16.44
CA LYS A 198 13.69 18.27 -15.93
C LYS A 198 12.29 17.78 -16.31
N GLU A 199 12.11 17.28 -17.54
CA GLU A 199 10.87 16.71 -18.03
C GLU A 199 10.50 15.43 -17.26
N ARG A 200 11.50 14.56 -17.01
CA ARG A 200 11.31 13.35 -16.20
C ARG A 200 10.94 13.67 -14.76
N VAL A 201 11.60 14.64 -14.14
CA VAL A 201 11.29 15.15 -12.79
C VAL A 201 9.86 15.67 -12.73
N LYS A 202 9.44 16.48 -13.71
CA LYS A 202 8.06 16.96 -13.80
C LYS A 202 7.06 15.80 -13.89
N SER A 203 7.33 14.81 -14.74
CA SER A 203 6.49 13.63 -14.88
C SER A 203 6.33 12.87 -13.55
N PHE A 204 7.41 12.67 -12.79
CA PHE A 204 7.33 12.03 -11.48
C PHE A 204 6.45 12.82 -10.49
N TYR A 205 6.57 14.15 -10.46
CA TYR A 205 5.71 14.97 -9.62
C TYR A 205 4.23 14.88 -10.04
N ASP A 206 3.94 14.98 -11.34
CA ASP A 206 2.56 14.93 -11.85
C ASP A 206 1.90 13.58 -11.51
N LYS A 207 2.63 12.46 -11.72
CA LYS A 207 2.16 11.11 -11.38
C LYS A 207 2.00 10.90 -9.87
N GLY A 208 2.97 11.33 -9.06
CA GLY A 208 2.89 11.26 -7.60
C GLY A 208 1.74 12.07 -7.02
N ASN A 209 1.48 13.26 -7.58
CA ASN A 209 0.34 14.09 -7.19
C ASN A 209 -1.01 13.44 -7.57
N SER A 210 -1.10 12.84 -8.75
CA SER A 210 -2.30 12.08 -9.14
C SER A 210 -2.55 10.90 -8.20
N LEU A 211 -1.51 10.12 -7.89
CA LEU A 211 -1.62 8.99 -6.96
C LEU A 211 -2.08 9.44 -5.56
N ARG A 212 -1.49 10.52 -5.02
CA ARG A 212 -1.92 11.10 -3.75
C ARG A 212 -3.38 11.52 -3.77
N ARG A 213 -3.86 12.09 -4.87
CA ARG A 213 -5.28 12.46 -5.02
C ARG A 213 -6.17 11.22 -5.00
N ASP A 214 -5.82 10.18 -5.75
CA ASP A 214 -6.62 8.94 -5.82
C ASP A 214 -6.72 8.28 -4.43
N ILE A 215 -5.61 8.19 -3.69
CA ILE A 215 -5.59 7.67 -2.32
C ILE A 215 -6.41 8.56 -1.36
N LYS A 216 -6.35 9.89 -1.50
CA LYS A 216 -7.18 10.80 -0.70
C LYS A 216 -8.68 10.59 -0.95
N GLU A 217 -9.07 10.37 -2.20
CA GLU A 217 -10.47 10.05 -2.54
C GLU A 217 -10.93 8.73 -1.88
N ILE A 218 -10.07 7.70 -1.87
CA ILE A 218 -10.32 6.44 -1.17
C ILE A 218 -10.50 6.67 0.34
N ILE A 219 -9.58 7.40 0.98
CA ILE A 219 -9.65 7.73 2.41
C ILE A 219 -10.97 8.45 2.72
N GLN A 220 -11.32 9.47 1.93
CA GLN A 220 -12.55 10.24 2.14
C GLN A 220 -13.80 9.38 2.00
N LYS A 221 -13.85 8.49 1.00
CA LYS A 221 -14.96 7.56 0.84
C LYS A 221 -15.08 6.62 2.03
N ARG A 222 -13.97 6.03 2.48
CA ARG A 222 -13.96 5.11 3.63
C ARG A 222 -14.36 5.79 4.93
N ARG A 223 -13.95 7.03 5.16
CA ARG A 223 -14.42 7.81 6.33
C ARG A 223 -15.94 7.95 6.36
N LYS A 224 -16.57 8.24 5.21
CA LYS A 224 -18.04 8.33 5.10
C LYS A 224 -18.72 6.97 5.34
N GLU A 225 -18.14 5.89 4.83
CA GLU A 225 -18.63 4.53 5.07
C GLU A 225 -18.62 4.20 6.57
N ILE A 226 -17.51 4.50 7.26
CA ILE A 226 -17.37 4.31 8.71
C ILE A 226 -18.42 5.12 9.47
N GLU A 227 -18.60 6.40 9.14
CA GLU A 227 -19.57 7.27 9.78
C GLU A 227 -21.02 6.77 9.62
N ILE A 228 -21.38 6.27 8.43
CA ILE A 228 -22.70 5.67 8.19
C ILE A 228 -22.90 4.40 9.02
N MET A 229 -21.87 3.54 9.08
CA MET A 229 -21.91 2.30 9.86
C MET A 229 -22.07 2.58 11.36
N ASP A 230 -21.30 3.52 11.90
CA ASP A 230 -21.41 3.95 13.31
C ASP A 230 -22.82 4.44 13.64
N ASN A 231 -23.39 5.30 12.78
CA ASN A 231 -24.75 5.80 12.96
C ASN A 231 -25.82 4.70 12.91
N ASN A 232 -25.62 3.67 12.09
CA ASN A 232 -26.54 2.52 12.03
C ASN A 232 -26.44 1.65 13.28
N ILE A 233 -25.22 1.39 13.76
CA ILE A 233 -24.97 0.64 15.00
C ILE A 233 -25.63 1.34 16.19
N VAL A 234 -25.51 2.68 16.30
CA VAL A 234 -26.16 3.45 17.37
C VAL A 234 -27.69 3.30 17.30
N LYS A 235 -28.28 3.41 16.10
CA LYS A 235 -29.73 3.23 15.92
C LYS A 235 -30.20 1.82 16.29
N GLU A 236 -29.44 0.79 15.92
CA GLU A 236 -29.76 -0.59 16.29
C GLU A 236 -29.68 -0.79 17.81
N LYS A 237 -28.63 -0.29 18.46
CA LYS A 237 -28.50 -0.32 19.93
C LYS A 237 -29.64 0.42 20.63
N ASP A 238 -30.07 1.56 20.11
CA ASP A 238 -31.20 2.30 20.67
C ASP A 238 -32.53 1.53 20.49
N ILE A 239 -32.74 0.89 19.34
CA ILE A 239 -33.91 0.03 19.09
C ILE A 239 -33.91 -1.19 20.02
N GLU A 240 -32.76 -1.82 20.23
CA GLU A 240 -32.64 -2.97 21.16
C GLU A 240 -32.87 -2.55 22.61
N ARG A 241 -32.38 -1.40 23.05
CA ARG A 241 -32.68 -0.84 24.38
C ARG A 241 -34.16 -0.55 24.57
N MET A 242 -34.86 -0.09 23.53
CA MET A 242 -36.31 0.10 23.57
C MET A 242 -37.09 -1.23 23.59
N LYS A 243 -36.49 -2.33 23.10
CA LYS A 243 -37.11 -3.67 23.11
C LYS A 243 -36.81 -4.46 24.39
N ASN A 244 -35.63 -4.28 24.98
CA ASN A 244 -35.14 -5.05 26.12
C ASN A 244 -35.37 -4.33 27.47
N GLN A 245 -36.39 -3.48 27.56
CA GLN A 245 -36.72 -2.77 28.79
C GLN A 245 -37.14 -3.70 29.97
N ASP A 246 -37.20 -5.03 29.74
CA ASP A 246 -37.53 -6.06 30.73
C ASP A 246 -36.53 -7.27 30.79
N SER A 247 -35.32 -7.20 30.21
CA SER A 247 -34.37 -8.34 30.28
C SER A 247 -32.90 -7.93 30.49
N ASP A 248 -32.32 -8.40 31.59
CA ASP A 248 -30.94 -8.16 32.09
C ASP A 248 -29.85 -8.96 31.34
N ASP A 249 -29.98 -9.18 30.04
CA ASP A 249 -28.95 -9.92 29.29
C ASP A 249 -27.83 -8.98 28.80
N GLU A 250 -26.60 -9.27 29.24
CA GLU A 250 -25.37 -8.52 28.95
C GLU A 250 -24.97 -8.67 27.47
N TYR A 251 -25.03 -7.56 26.74
CA TYR A 251 -24.73 -7.49 25.30
C TYR A 251 -23.22 -7.61 25.03
N ASP A 252 -22.82 -8.58 24.20
CA ASP A 252 -21.43 -8.81 23.79
C ASP A 252 -20.96 -7.77 22.75
N ASP A 253 -20.11 -6.83 23.18
CA ASP A 253 -19.54 -5.74 22.36
C ASP A 253 -18.43 -6.21 21.39
N SER A 254 -18.13 -7.52 21.35
CA SER A 254 -17.05 -8.07 20.49
C SER A 254 -17.40 -8.14 19.00
N GLN A 255 -18.66 -7.90 18.61
CA GLN A 255 -19.13 -7.83 17.21
C GLN A 255 -19.25 -6.40 16.68
N THR A 256 -18.27 -5.52 16.94
CA THR A 256 -18.22 -4.25 16.19
C THR A 256 -18.02 -4.54 14.70
N GLY A 257 -19.06 -4.30 13.90
CA GLY A 257 -19.23 -4.72 12.50
C GLY A 257 -18.28 -4.09 11.47
N PHE A 258 -17.13 -3.58 11.89
CA PHE A 258 -16.13 -3.02 10.98
C PHE A 258 -15.39 -4.13 10.22
N CYS A 259 -15.25 -3.94 8.90
CA CYS A 259 -14.32 -4.73 8.11
C CYS A 259 -12.90 -4.55 8.67
N SER A 260 -12.17 -5.65 8.85
CA SER A 260 -10.79 -5.62 9.38
C SER A 260 -9.75 -5.23 8.33
N ASP A 261 -10.09 -4.38 7.36
CA ASP A 261 -9.11 -3.85 6.44
C ASP A 261 -8.15 -2.88 7.14
N LEU A 262 -6.97 -2.71 6.52
CA LEU A 262 -5.92 -1.86 7.07
C LEU A 262 -6.42 -0.43 7.25
N LEU A 263 -7.07 0.14 6.23
CA LEU A 263 -7.54 1.53 6.23
C LEU A 263 -8.54 1.80 7.36
N THR A 264 -9.52 0.92 7.55
CA THR A 264 -10.48 1.01 8.65
C THR A 264 -9.77 1.01 10.00
N THR A 265 -8.76 0.14 10.18
CA THR A 265 -7.95 0.13 11.40
C THR A 265 -7.14 1.43 11.57
N ILE A 266 -6.58 1.98 10.50
CA ILE A 266 -5.84 3.25 10.54
C ILE A 266 -6.77 4.37 11.03
N LEU A 267 -7.94 4.50 10.40
CA LEU A 267 -8.87 5.61 10.63
C LEU A 267 -9.48 5.56 12.03
N THR A 268 -9.93 4.38 12.48
CA THR A 268 -10.51 4.19 13.81
C THR A 268 -9.50 4.42 14.93
N MET A 269 -8.29 3.87 14.81
CA MET A 269 -7.24 4.10 15.81
C MET A 269 -6.76 5.55 15.84
N ASN A 270 -6.74 6.24 14.69
CA ASN A 270 -6.39 7.66 14.62
C ASN A 270 -7.47 8.55 15.24
N ALA A 271 -8.76 8.24 15.02
CA ALA A 271 -9.89 8.97 15.61
C ALA A 271 -9.92 8.85 17.14
N ASN A 272 -9.75 7.64 17.68
CA ASN A 272 -9.70 7.40 19.13
C ASN A 272 -8.58 8.20 19.83
N ARG A 273 -7.45 8.38 19.15
CA ARG A 273 -6.36 9.24 19.65
C ARG A 273 -6.72 10.72 19.66
N SER A 274 -7.47 11.19 18.65
CA SER A 274 -7.95 12.56 18.63
C SER A 274 -8.86 12.86 19.83
N ILE A 275 -9.77 11.93 20.14
CA ILE A 275 -10.73 12.07 21.26
C ILE A 275 -10.01 12.05 22.62
N ASN A 276 -9.03 11.16 22.80
CA ASN A 276 -8.27 11.07 24.06
C ASN A 276 -7.38 12.30 24.32
N LYS A 277 -7.02 13.06 23.27
CA LYS A 277 -6.25 14.31 23.43
C LYS A 277 -7.07 15.43 24.07
N ASP A 278 -8.37 15.48 23.80
CA ASP A 278 -9.28 16.49 24.38
C ASP A 278 -9.58 16.20 25.86
N THR A 279 -9.22 15.02 26.36
CA THR A 279 -9.45 14.58 27.74
C THR A 279 -8.18 14.48 28.60
N GLU A 280 -6.99 14.29 28.00
CA GLU A 280 -5.69 14.26 28.71
C GLU A 280 -4.67 15.24 28.11
N TYR A 281 -4.74 16.51 28.51
CA TYR A 281 -3.65 17.46 28.23
C TYR A 281 -2.53 17.26 29.25
N ASN A 282 -1.44 16.60 28.85
CA ASN A 282 -0.21 16.47 29.63
C ASN A 282 0.98 16.93 28.76
N GLU A 283 1.68 17.98 29.20
CA GLU A 283 2.76 18.67 28.46
C GLU A 283 3.95 17.76 28.10
N ASP A 284 4.10 16.62 28.77
CA ASP A 284 5.20 15.67 28.56
C ASP A 284 4.95 14.64 27.44
N ASN A 285 3.77 14.62 26.81
CA ASN A 285 3.40 13.59 25.85
C ASN A 285 3.62 14.02 24.39
N VAL A 286 4.88 14.08 23.94
CA VAL A 286 5.25 14.31 22.54
C VAL A 286 4.72 13.20 21.60
N HIS A 287 4.23 12.08 22.16
CA HIS A 287 3.60 10.98 21.43
C HIS A 287 2.11 11.22 21.05
N SER A 288 1.58 12.43 21.27
CA SER A 288 0.15 12.80 21.19
C SER A 288 -0.35 13.33 19.84
N LYS A 289 0.45 13.32 18.77
CA LYS A 289 -0.01 13.82 17.46
C LYS A 289 -0.77 12.73 16.71
N TYR A 290 -2.05 12.98 16.42
CA TYR A 290 -2.81 12.19 15.45
C TYR A 290 -2.14 12.29 14.08
N MET A 291 -2.25 11.23 13.27
CA MET A 291 -1.77 11.26 11.89
C MET A 291 -2.58 12.27 11.10
N THR A 292 -1.88 13.17 10.40
CA THR A 292 -2.52 14.03 9.41
C THR A 292 -3.00 13.19 8.22
N ASP A 293 -3.93 13.73 7.43
CA ASP A 293 -4.36 13.06 6.20
C ASP A 293 -3.20 12.82 5.23
N ASP A 294 -2.20 13.71 5.21
CA ASP A 294 -0.99 13.50 4.41
C ASP A 294 -0.14 12.33 4.95
N ASN A 295 -0.02 12.17 6.27
CA ASN A 295 0.66 11.01 6.85
C ASN A 295 -0.05 9.70 6.55
N ILE A 296 -1.40 9.68 6.60
CA ILE A 296 -2.20 8.50 6.24
C ILE A 296 -2.04 8.22 4.74
N THR A 297 -2.10 9.25 3.91
CA THR A 297 -1.93 9.13 2.45
C THR A 297 -0.56 8.55 2.11
N GLY A 298 0.51 9.10 2.66
CA GLY A 298 1.88 8.60 2.43
C GLY A 298 2.04 7.15 2.89
N LEU A 299 1.48 6.80 4.06
CA LEU A 299 1.50 5.43 4.55
C LEU A 299 0.77 4.46 3.60
N LEU A 300 -0.44 4.80 3.15
CA LEU A 300 -1.19 3.96 2.22
C LEU A 300 -0.50 3.81 0.87
N ILE A 301 0.08 4.89 0.33
CA ILE A 301 0.86 4.81 -0.92
C ILE A 301 1.98 3.78 -0.80
N GLU A 302 2.72 3.79 0.32
CA GLU A 302 3.80 2.81 0.51
C GLU A 302 3.29 1.37 0.66
N VAL A 303 2.20 1.16 1.39
CA VAL A 303 1.66 -0.19 1.57
C VAL A 303 1.09 -0.73 0.25
N VAL A 304 0.38 0.11 -0.50
CA VAL A 304 -0.13 -0.25 -1.85
C VAL A 304 1.04 -0.50 -2.80
N GLY A 305 2.00 0.42 -2.87
CA GLY A 305 3.18 0.27 -3.75
C GLY A 305 3.98 -0.98 -3.43
N GLY A 306 4.22 -1.26 -2.15
CA GLY A 306 4.87 -2.48 -1.69
C GLY A 306 4.09 -3.74 -2.09
N GLY A 307 2.77 -3.74 -1.96
CA GLY A 307 1.93 -4.89 -2.36
C GLY A 307 1.87 -5.12 -3.86
N VAL A 308 1.80 -4.07 -4.67
CA VAL A 308 1.72 -4.17 -6.14
C VAL A 308 3.07 -4.55 -6.76
N GLU A 309 4.11 -3.76 -6.51
CA GLU A 309 5.37 -3.90 -7.23
C GLU A 309 6.13 -5.17 -6.81
N THR A 310 6.22 -5.46 -5.52
CA THR A 310 7.02 -6.61 -5.05
C THR A 310 6.38 -7.94 -5.42
N VAL A 311 5.05 -8.03 -5.42
CA VAL A 311 4.32 -9.22 -5.86
C VAL A 311 4.46 -9.40 -7.37
N MET A 312 4.30 -8.33 -8.16
CA MET A 312 4.54 -8.36 -9.61
C MET A 312 5.96 -8.88 -9.93
N LEU A 313 7.00 -8.28 -9.33
CA LEU A 313 8.39 -8.66 -9.60
C LEU A 313 8.69 -10.10 -9.19
N LYS A 314 8.14 -10.56 -8.06
CA LYS A 314 8.32 -11.94 -7.57
C LYS A 314 7.58 -12.95 -8.44
N ALA A 315 6.38 -12.63 -8.91
CA ALA A 315 5.65 -13.47 -9.86
C ALA A 315 6.42 -13.56 -11.18
N LEU A 316 6.84 -12.43 -11.76
CA LEU A 316 7.61 -12.38 -13.00
C LEU A 316 8.90 -13.21 -12.91
N SER A 317 9.66 -13.10 -11.82
CA SER A 317 10.87 -13.90 -11.65
C SER A 317 10.55 -15.39 -11.51
N SER A 318 9.49 -15.76 -10.78
CA SER A 318 9.09 -17.16 -10.63
C SER A 318 8.67 -17.79 -11.97
N PHE A 319 7.98 -17.05 -12.84
CA PHE A 319 7.57 -17.51 -14.16
C PHE A 319 8.73 -17.59 -15.17
N LEU A 320 9.73 -16.70 -15.09
CA LEU A 320 10.88 -16.69 -16.00
C LEU A 320 11.94 -17.75 -15.68
N PHE A 321 11.93 -18.31 -14.46
CA PHE A 321 12.89 -19.32 -13.99
C PHE A 321 12.27 -20.72 -13.81
N LEU A 322 11.04 -20.94 -14.28
CA LEU A 322 10.41 -22.25 -14.48
C LEU A 322 10.67 -22.75 -15.90
#